data_AF-A0A137SKH7-F1
#
_entry.id   AF-A0A137SKH7-F1
#
_cell.length_a   1.000
_cell.length_b   1.000
_cell.length_c   1.000
_cell.angle_alpha   90.00
_cell.angle_beta   90.00
_cell.angle_gamma   90.00
#
_symmetry.space_group_name_H-M   'P 1'
#
loop_
_entity.id
_entity.type
_entity.pdbx_description
1 polymer ?
#
loop_
_entity_poly.entity_id
_entity_poly.type
_entity_poly.pdbx_seq_one_letter_code
_entity_poly.pdbx_strand_id
1 'polypeptide(L)'
;MTTLYLNFLLFAVVISITPGPTNLIALTLGHRYGINSAFAFIISAASAASLILLLTAQGIANIFITYPLLQQTMAWIGCTWLIWLSWKLYWTPSIATADKSDAFTRPSWIQGAGLQFINPKTWFMAMTVSSLFNTADSHSFNHNLTLAIIFFFVACNTLVCWTLLGQLTRKILSSTKQNDIINKILAVLLLLSVLSAMFTL
;
A
#
# COMPACT_ATOMS: atom_id res chain seq x y z
N MET A 1 0.06 28.40 8.61
CA MET A 1 0.64 27.09 8.97
C MET A 1 -0.43 26.03 9.26
N THR A 2 -1.42 26.28 10.11
CA THR A 2 -2.49 25.31 10.43
C THR A 2 -3.28 24.83 9.20
N THR A 3 -3.61 25.73 8.28
CA THR A 3 -4.32 25.41 7.03
C THR A 3 -3.53 24.47 6.12
N LEU A 4 -2.19 24.57 6.12
CA LEU A 4 -1.34 23.70 5.29
C LEU A 4 -1.37 22.25 5.80
N TYR A 5 -1.21 22.05 7.11
CA TYR A 5 -1.26 20.70 7.69
C TYR A 5 -2.66 20.08 7.60
N LEU A 6 -3.73 20.89 7.68
CA LEU A 6 -5.10 20.41 7.47
C LEU A 6 -5.32 19.97 6.01
N ASN A 7 -4.89 20.78 5.04
CA ASN A 7 -4.98 20.43 3.62
C ASN A 7 -4.16 19.17 3.31
N PHE A 8 -2.98 19.06 3.90
CA PHE A 8 -2.15 17.87 3.80
C PHE A 8 -2.83 16.64 4.41
N LEU A 9 -3.41 16.76 5.60
CA LEU A 9 -4.13 15.67 6.25
C LEU A 9 -5.27 15.14 5.37
N LEU A 10 -6.09 16.05 4.81
CA LEU A 10 -7.18 15.69 3.88
C LEU A 10 -6.65 14.99 2.64
N PHE A 11 -5.62 15.54 2.00
CA PHE A 11 -4.96 14.94 0.85
C PHE A 11 -4.43 13.53 1.18
N ALA A 12 -3.71 13.40 2.30
CA ALA A 12 -3.12 12.15 2.77
C ALA A 12 -4.20 11.08 3.00
N VAL A 13 -5.35 11.44 3.57
CA VAL A 13 -6.47 10.51 3.77
C VAL A 13 -7.00 10.03 2.42
N VAL A 14 -7.28 10.94 1.48
CA VAL A 14 -7.82 10.59 0.16
C VAL A 14 -6.86 9.69 -0.63
N ILE A 15 -5.58 10.06 -0.72
CA ILE A 15 -4.60 9.28 -1.48
C ILE A 15 -4.35 7.91 -0.83
N SER A 16 -4.34 7.83 0.51
CA SER A 16 -4.07 6.60 1.24
C SER A 16 -5.26 5.64 1.24
N ILE A 17 -6.50 6.15 1.39
CA ILE A 17 -7.70 5.31 1.39
C ILE A 17 -8.03 4.75 0.00
N THR A 18 -7.66 5.46 -1.08
CA THR A 18 -7.90 5.03 -2.47
C THR A 18 -7.42 3.59 -2.69
N PRO A 19 -8.21 2.69 -3.32
CA PRO A 19 -7.80 1.30 -3.52
C PRO A 19 -6.46 1.20 -4.26
N GLY A 20 -5.64 0.25 -3.84
CA GLY A 20 -4.34 0.01 -4.42
C GLY A 20 -3.70 -1.25 -3.84
N PRO A 21 -2.51 -1.63 -4.31
CA PRO A 21 -1.92 -2.94 -4.00
C PRO A 21 -1.75 -3.20 -2.50
N THR A 22 -1.22 -2.23 -1.75
CA THR A 22 -1.05 -2.34 -0.29
C THR A 22 -2.39 -2.49 0.44
N ASN A 23 -3.41 -1.75 0.00
CA ASN A 23 -4.75 -1.78 0.60
C ASN A 23 -5.47 -3.12 0.35
N LEU A 24 -5.30 -3.69 -0.85
CA LEU A 24 -5.85 -5.01 -1.19
C LEU A 24 -5.17 -6.14 -0.41
N ILE A 25 -3.87 -6.03 -0.13
CA ILE A 25 -3.18 -6.99 0.75
C ILE A 25 -3.68 -6.85 2.19
N ALA A 26 -3.85 -5.64 2.70
CA ALA A 26 -4.42 -5.39 4.03
C ALA A 26 -5.84 -5.97 4.15
N LEU A 27 -6.69 -5.78 3.14
CA LEU A 27 -8.01 -6.39 3.07
C LEU A 27 -7.93 -7.92 3.06
N THR A 28 -7.04 -8.49 2.25
CA THR A 28 -6.82 -9.95 2.17
C THR A 28 -6.38 -10.53 3.52
N LEU A 29 -5.47 -9.83 4.21
CA LEU A 29 -5.01 -10.18 5.55
C LEU A 29 -6.15 -10.20 6.56
N GLY A 30 -6.97 -9.13 6.58
CA GLY A 30 -8.15 -9.05 7.42
C GLY A 30 -9.16 -10.16 7.14
N HIS A 31 -9.39 -10.46 5.85
CA HIS A 31 -10.31 -11.49 5.40
C HIS A 31 -9.86 -12.91 5.78
N ARG A 32 -8.57 -13.22 5.66
CA ARG A 32 -8.05 -14.58 5.91
C ARG A 32 -7.68 -14.84 7.36
N TYR A 33 -7.04 -13.87 8.00
CA TYR A 33 -6.34 -14.07 9.27
C TYR A 33 -6.80 -13.08 10.37
N GLY A 34 -7.69 -12.14 10.06
CA GLY A 34 -8.18 -11.13 11.00
C GLY A 34 -7.16 -10.03 11.31
N ILE A 35 -7.58 -9.01 12.06
CA ILE A 35 -6.80 -7.77 12.26
C ILE A 35 -5.41 -7.98 12.90
N ASN A 36 -5.29 -8.86 13.90
CA ASN A 36 -4.04 -9.07 14.63
C ASN A 36 -2.89 -9.55 13.71
N SER A 37 -3.23 -10.25 12.63
CA SER A 37 -2.25 -10.76 11.68
C SER A 37 -1.65 -9.67 10.78
N ALA A 38 -2.34 -8.54 10.62
CA ALA A 38 -1.95 -7.48 9.71
C ALA A 38 -1.03 -6.46 10.38
N PHE A 39 -0.92 -6.45 11.71
CA PHE A 39 -0.21 -5.41 12.45
C PHE A 39 1.22 -5.17 11.94
N ALA A 40 2.02 -6.25 11.81
CA ALA A 40 3.39 -6.15 11.33
C ALA A 40 3.47 -5.60 9.88
N PHE A 41 2.53 -6.00 9.02
CA PHE A 41 2.44 -5.48 7.65
C PHE A 41 2.04 -4.00 7.62
N ILE A 42 1.07 -3.61 8.46
CA ILE A 42 0.56 -2.23 8.53
C ILE A 42 1.67 -1.27 8.96
N ILE A 43 2.35 -1.58 10.08
CA ILE A 43 3.40 -0.70 10.58
C ILE A 43 4.55 -0.64 9.59
N SER A 44 5.00 -1.77 9.03
CA SER A 44 6.11 -1.75 8.08
C SER A 44 5.79 -1.01 6.79
N ALA A 45 4.58 -1.18 6.25
CA ALA A 45 4.11 -0.45 5.08
C ALA A 45 3.95 1.05 5.37
N ALA A 46 3.33 1.42 6.48
CA ALA A 46 3.17 2.83 6.86
C ALA A 46 4.53 3.51 7.09
N SER A 47 5.46 2.84 7.79
CA SER A 47 6.81 3.35 8.03
C SER A 47 7.59 3.52 6.73
N ALA A 48 7.57 2.54 5.83
CA ALA A 48 8.28 2.62 4.56
C ALA A 48 7.70 3.71 3.65
N ALA A 49 6.38 3.85 3.57
CA ALA A 49 5.75 4.91 2.78
C ALA A 49 6.06 6.31 3.33
N SER A 50 6.08 6.46 4.66
CA SER A 50 6.44 7.72 5.33
C SER A 50 7.92 8.07 5.17
N LEU A 51 8.79 7.04 5.16
CA LEU A 51 10.20 7.21 4.87
C LEU A 51 10.41 7.65 3.41
N ILE A 52 9.76 7.00 2.45
CA ILE A 52 9.80 7.40 1.04
C ILE A 52 9.34 8.85 0.88
N LEU A 53 8.27 9.26 1.57
CA LEU A 53 7.82 10.65 1.60
C LEU A 53 8.90 11.59 2.14
N LEU A 54 9.47 11.29 3.31
CA LEU A 54 10.51 12.12 3.92
C LEU A 54 11.71 12.27 2.97
N LEU A 55 12.21 11.17 2.42
CA LEU A 55 13.33 11.15 1.49
C LEU A 55 13.04 11.97 0.23
N THR A 56 11.86 11.79 -0.35
CA THR A 56 11.43 12.52 -1.56
C THR A 56 11.36 14.02 -1.28
N ALA A 57 10.81 14.42 -0.12
CA ALA A 57 10.72 15.82 0.31
C ALA A 57 12.10 16.43 0.63
N GLN A 58 13.10 15.62 1.00
CA GLN A 58 14.49 16.06 1.13
C GLN A 58 15.22 16.19 -0.21
N GLY A 59 14.54 15.97 -1.34
CA GLY A 59 15.13 16.14 -2.67
C GLY A 59 15.71 14.87 -3.28
N ILE A 60 15.53 13.69 -2.66
CA ILE A 60 15.85 12.41 -3.34
C ILE A 60 15.00 12.23 -4.60
N ALA A 61 13.86 12.93 -4.72
CA ALA A 61 13.08 13.01 -5.95
C ALA A 61 13.92 13.43 -7.17
N ASN A 62 14.94 14.27 -6.97
CA ASN A 62 15.83 14.74 -8.05
C ASN A 62 16.63 13.59 -8.68
N ILE A 63 16.86 12.49 -7.96
CA ILE A 63 17.50 11.29 -8.51
C ILE A 63 16.60 10.68 -9.60
N PHE A 64 15.28 10.67 -9.42
CA PHE A 64 14.35 10.14 -10.42
C PHE A 64 14.18 11.08 -11.63
N ILE A 65 14.32 12.40 -11.43
CA ILE A 65 14.41 13.37 -12.53
C ILE A 65 15.69 13.12 -13.35
N THR A 66 16.79 12.79 -12.68
CA THR A 66 18.10 12.56 -13.32
C THR A 66 18.19 11.18 -13.97
N TYR A 67 17.57 10.16 -13.38
CA TYR A 67 17.61 8.75 -13.80
C TYR A 67 16.20 8.18 -13.98
N PRO A 68 15.45 8.59 -15.03
CA PRO A 68 14.09 8.12 -15.28
C PRO A 68 13.99 6.59 -15.47
N LEU A 69 15.05 5.95 -15.98
CA LEU A 69 15.17 4.49 -16.10
C LEU A 69 15.08 3.77 -14.74
N LEU A 70 15.56 4.39 -13.66
CA LEU A 70 15.49 3.80 -12.31
C LEU A 70 14.03 3.71 -11.85
N GLN A 71 13.27 4.79 -12.04
CA GLN A 71 11.83 4.83 -11.74
C GLN A 71 11.08 3.76 -12.53
N GLN A 72 11.35 3.68 -13.84
CA GLN A 72 10.68 2.72 -14.72
C GLN A 72 11.00 1.27 -14.33
N THR A 73 12.27 0.98 -14.02
CA THR A 73 12.71 -0.35 -13.59
C THR A 73 12.05 -0.77 -12.28
N MET A 74 12.03 0.11 -11.28
CA MET A 74 11.37 -0.16 -10.00
C MET A 74 9.87 -0.44 -10.19
N ALA A 75 9.22 0.31 -11.08
CA ALA A 75 7.82 0.11 -11.37
C ALA A 75 7.54 -1.22 -12.07
N TRP A 76 8.37 -1.63 -13.04
CA TRP A 76 8.26 -2.94 -13.69
C TRP A 76 8.47 -4.09 -12.71
N ILE A 77 9.44 -3.98 -11.80
CA ILE A 77 9.66 -4.96 -10.72
C ILE A 77 8.40 -5.04 -9.82
N GLY A 78 7.86 -3.87 -9.44
CA GLY A 78 6.62 -3.78 -8.66
C GLY A 78 5.43 -4.44 -9.32
N CYS A 79 5.20 -4.14 -10.61
CA CYS A 79 4.11 -4.72 -11.39
C CYS A 79 4.27 -6.25 -11.48
N THR A 80 5.48 -6.74 -11.76
CA THR A 80 5.76 -8.19 -11.85
C THR A 80 5.46 -8.89 -10.53
N TRP A 81 5.90 -8.33 -9.40
CA TRP A 81 5.62 -8.88 -8.07
C TRP A 81 4.12 -8.90 -7.74
N LEU A 82 3.39 -7.85 -8.13
CA LEU A 82 1.94 -7.77 -7.88
C LEU A 82 1.13 -8.68 -8.80
N ILE A 83 1.55 -8.86 -10.06
CA ILE A 83 0.98 -9.87 -10.96
C ILE A 83 1.17 -11.26 -10.34
N TRP A 84 2.39 -11.57 -9.88
CA TRP A 84 2.66 -12.82 -9.17
C TRP A 84 1.79 -13.00 -7.92
N LEU A 85 1.59 -11.94 -7.14
CA LEU A 85 0.73 -11.96 -5.95
C LEU A 85 -0.75 -12.17 -6.32
N SER A 86 -1.23 -11.52 -7.38
CA SER A 86 -2.59 -11.70 -7.89
C SER A 86 -2.84 -13.13 -8.36
N TRP A 87 -1.86 -13.73 -9.06
CA TRP A 87 -1.89 -15.13 -9.48
C TRP A 87 -1.97 -16.07 -8.28
N LYS A 88 -1.09 -15.87 -7.28
CA LYS A 88 -1.08 -16.65 -6.05
C LYS A 88 -2.40 -16.53 -5.26
N LEU A 89 -2.99 -15.34 -5.26
CA LEU A 89 -4.28 -15.08 -4.62
C LEU A 89 -5.43 -15.81 -5.32
N TYR A 90 -5.43 -15.81 -6.67
CA TYR A 90 -6.44 -16.48 -7.50
C TYR A 90 -6.47 -18.00 -7.30
N TRP A 91 -5.28 -18.61 -7.15
CA TRP A 91 -5.13 -20.06 -6.99
C TRP A 91 -5.11 -20.55 -5.54
N THR A 92 -5.30 -19.67 -4.56
CA THR A 92 -5.38 -20.13 -3.16
C THR A 92 -6.65 -20.96 -2.96
N PRO A 93 -6.56 -22.21 -2.47
CA PRO A 93 -7.73 -23.02 -2.13
C PRO A 93 -8.57 -22.41 -1.02
N SER A 94 -9.85 -22.73 -1.01
CA SER A 94 -10.75 -22.40 0.09
C SER A 94 -10.27 -23.01 1.40
N ILE A 95 -10.52 -22.30 2.50
CA ILE A 95 -10.12 -22.67 3.87
C ILE A 95 -10.61 -24.08 4.28
N ALA A 96 -11.63 -24.65 3.61
CA ALA A 96 -12.11 -26.00 3.92
C ALA A 96 -11.16 -27.14 3.52
N THR A 97 -10.16 -26.90 2.66
CA THR A 97 -9.17 -27.91 2.24
C THR A 97 -7.73 -27.51 2.53
N ALA A 98 -7.49 -26.34 3.14
CA ALA A 98 -6.16 -25.91 3.49
C ALA A 98 -5.76 -26.56 4.81
N ASP A 99 -4.98 -27.65 4.73
CA ASP A 99 -4.06 -27.98 5.80
C ASP A 99 -3.29 -26.71 6.20
N LYS A 100 -3.05 -26.54 7.51
CA LYS A 100 -2.47 -25.33 8.12
C LYS A 100 -1.10 -24.92 7.56
N SER A 101 -0.57 -25.66 6.58
CA SER A 101 0.77 -25.55 6.03
C SER A 101 0.90 -24.92 4.65
N ASP A 102 -0.16 -24.63 3.86
CA ASP A 102 0.08 -24.25 2.45
C ASP A 102 -0.60 -23.02 1.81
N ALA A 103 0.23 -22.38 0.96
CA ALA A 103 0.00 -21.42 -0.12
C ALA A 103 -0.23 -19.90 0.12
N PHE A 104 -0.35 -19.37 1.34
CA PHE A 104 -0.22 -17.92 1.59
C PHE A 104 0.54 -17.68 2.88
N THR A 105 1.87 -17.57 2.79
CA THR A 105 2.69 -17.15 3.92
C THR A 105 2.19 -15.78 4.36
N ARG A 106 1.88 -15.64 5.66
CA ARG A 106 1.49 -14.36 6.25
C ARG A 106 2.50 -13.30 5.80
N PRO A 107 2.05 -12.22 5.14
CA PRO A 107 2.94 -11.17 4.69
C PRO A 107 3.85 -10.70 5.82
N SER A 108 5.15 -10.92 5.64
CA SER A 108 6.14 -10.55 6.64
C SER A 108 6.30 -9.03 6.67
N TRP A 109 6.88 -8.53 7.76
CA TRP A 109 7.31 -7.13 7.87
C TRP A 109 8.06 -6.66 6.61
N ILE A 110 8.97 -7.50 6.10
CA ILE A 110 9.77 -7.24 4.90
C ILE A 110 8.90 -7.06 3.66
N GLN A 111 7.83 -7.84 3.52
CA GLN A 111 6.93 -7.72 2.37
C GLN A 111 6.14 -6.40 2.41
N GLY A 112 5.69 -5.96 3.60
CA GLY A 112 5.01 -4.67 3.75
C GLY A 112 5.91 -3.49 3.42
N ALA A 113 7.15 -3.49 3.91
CA ALA A 113 8.13 -2.44 3.63
C ALA A 113 8.59 -2.49 2.16
N GLY A 114 9.01 -3.65 1.68
CA GLY A 114 9.50 -3.86 0.31
C GLY A 114 8.46 -3.48 -0.74
N LEU A 115 7.18 -3.78 -0.48
CA LEU A 115 6.09 -3.36 -1.35
C LEU A 115 6.07 -1.84 -1.53
N GLN A 116 6.27 -1.04 -0.49
CA GLN A 116 6.22 0.42 -0.65
C GLN A 116 7.31 0.93 -1.58
N PHE A 117 8.51 0.35 -1.53
CA PHE A 117 9.61 0.76 -2.40
C PHE A 117 9.35 0.43 -3.88
N ILE A 118 8.60 -0.63 -4.18
CA ILE A 118 8.24 -1.01 -5.56
C ILE A 118 6.86 -0.49 -5.98
N ASN A 119 6.11 0.14 -5.07
CA ASN A 119 4.75 0.60 -5.33
C ASN A 119 4.77 1.99 -6.01
N PRO A 120 4.41 2.11 -7.30
CA PRO A 120 4.40 3.40 -7.98
C PRO A 120 3.44 4.38 -7.31
N LYS A 121 2.33 3.92 -6.72
CA LYS A 121 1.38 4.77 -5.98
C LYS A 121 2.07 5.52 -4.84
N THR A 122 2.98 4.85 -4.13
CA THR A 122 3.69 5.43 -2.98
C THR A 122 4.66 6.52 -3.44
N TRP A 123 5.37 6.30 -4.54
CA TRP A 123 6.25 7.29 -5.14
C TRP A 123 5.49 8.48 -5.73
N PHE A 124 4.41 8.24 -6.48
CA PHE A 124 3.55 9.32 -6.98
C PHE A 124 2.97 10.18 -5.86
N MET A 125 2.52 9.54 -4.77
CA MET A 125 2.09 10.24 -3.57
C MET A 125 3.22 11.10 -3.00
N ALA A 126 4.41 10.53 -2.79
CA ALA A 126 5.54 11.26 -2.21
C ALA A 126 5.98 12.46 -3.06
N MET A 127 6.00 12.31 -4.40
CA MET A 127 6.30 13.39 -5.34
C MET A 127 5.23 14.49 -5.32
N THR A 128 3.96 14.10 -5.30
CA THR A 128 2.83 15.05 -5.22
C THR A 128 2.88 15.84 -3.93
N VAL A 129 3.13 15.18 -2.80
CA VAL A 129 3.23 15.86 -1.51
C VAL A 129 4.42 16.82 -1.50
N SER A 130 5.56 16.39 -2.01
CA SER A 130 6.76 17.23 -2.13
C SER A 130 6.48 18.45 -3.03
N SER A 131 5.74 18.31 -4.12
CA SER A 131 5.43 19.45 -4.99
C SER A 131 4.41 20.42 -4.39
N LEU A 132 3.43 19.93 -3.64
CA LEU A 132 2.29 20.75 -3.19
C LEU A 132 2.46 21.33 -1.78
N PHE A 133 3.23 20.66 -0.92
CA PHE A 133 3.31 21.00 0.50
C PHE A 133 4.73 21.37 0.96
N ASN A 134 5.78 21.09 0.17
CA ASN A 134 7.15 21.49 0.47
C ASN A 134 7.47 22.84 -0.19
N THR A 135 6.99 23.93 0.42
CA THR A 135 7.22 25.30 -0.07
C THR A 135 8.66 25.76 0.17
N ALA A 136 9.15 26.72 -0.63
CA ALA A 136 10.55 27.20 -0.58
C ALA A 136 10.98 27.72 0.81
N ASP A 137 10.07 28.35 1.56
CA ASP A 137 10.31 28.83 2.93
C ASP A 137 10.26 27.70 3.99
N SER A 138 9.83 26.49 3.60
CA SER A 138 9.57 25.35 4.49
C SER A 138 10.43 24.12 4.21
N HIS A 139 11.52 24.25 3.43
CA HIS A 139 12.51 23.17 3.20
C HIS A 139 13.27 22.71 4.46
N SER A 140 12.83 23.13 5.65
CA SER A 140 13.35 22.64 6.92
C SER A 140 13.06 21.15 7.09
N PHE A 141 14.08 20.40 7.50
CA PHE A 141 13.95 18.99 7.87
C PHE A 141 12.76 18.72 8.82
N ASN A 142 12.52 19.63 9.78
CA ASN A 142 11.45 19.50 10.75
C ASN A 142 10.05 19.54 10.11
N HIS A 143 9.88 20.34 9.06
CA HIS A 143 8.61 20.41 8.33
C HIS A 143 8.34 19.10 7.59
N ASN A 144 9.32 18.60 6.84
CA ASN A 144 9.21 17.34 6.10
C ASN A 144 9.01 16.14 7.05
N LEU A 145 9.68 16.14 8.20
CA LEU A 145 9.47 15.14 9.24
C LEU A 145 8.05 15.18 9.80
N THR A 146 7.49 16.38 9.99
CA THR A 146 6.09 16.55 10.44
C THR A 146 5.10 15.97 9.43
N LEU A 147 5.31 16.24 8.13
CA LEU A 147 4.49 15.65 7.07
C LEU A 147 4.59 14.12 7.05
N ALA A 148 5.80 13.57 7.20
CA ALA A 148 6.01 12.13 7.26
C ALA A 148 5.34 11.48 8.47
N ILE A 149 5.38 12.10 9.65
CA ILE A 149 4.71 11.61 10.86
C ILE A 149 3.19 11.64 10.69
N ILE A 150 2.63 12.73 10.17
CA ILE A 150 1.19 12.80 9.89
C ILE A 150 0.79 11.71 8.89
N PHE A 151 1.56 11.53 7.82
CA PHE A 151 1.30 10.49 6.82
C PHE A 151 1.36 9.09 7.42
N PHE A 152 2.32 8.81 8.31
CA PHE A 152 2.45 7.53 9.00
C PHE A 152 1.15 7.15 9.73
N PHE A 153 0.59 8.08 10.50
CA PHE A 153 -0.65 7.83 11.22
C PHE A 153 -1.84 7.67 10.27
N VAL A 154 -1.93 8.48 9.22
CA VAL A 154 -2.98 8.34 8.20
C VAL A 154 -2.89 6.98 7.49
N ALA A 155 -1.70 6.57 7.08
CA ALA A 155 -1.44 5.28 6.44
C ALA A 155 -1.82 4.12 7.37
N CYS A 156 -1.43 4.17 8.65
CA CYS A 156 -1.85 3.18 9.64
C CYS A 156 -3.37 3.07 9.75
N ASN A 157 -4.05 4.21 9.95
CA ASN A 157 -5.52 4.23 10.12
C ASN A 157 -6.25 3.70 8.88
N THR A 158 -5.84 4.14 7.69
CA THR A 158 -6.45 3.69 6.43
C THR A 158 -6.23 2.21 6.18
N LEU A 159 -5.02 1.68 6.45
CA LEU A 159 -4.75 0.24 6.34
C LEU A 159 -5.50 -0.58 7.39
N VAL A 160 -5.69 -0.06 8.60
CA VAL A 160 -6.58 -0.66 9.61
C VAL A 160 -8.01 -0.71 9.08
N CYS A 161 -8.54 0.37 8.49
CA CYS A 161 -9.88 0.37 7.89
C CYS A 161 -10.02 -0.70 6.80
N TRP A 162 -9.04 -0.82 5.89
CA TRP A 162 -9.03 -1.86 4.86
C TRP A 162 -8.97 -3.27 5.45
N THR A 163 -8.19 -3.46 6.53
CA THR A 163 -8.10 -4.74 7.24
C THR A 163 -9.41 -5.09 7.94
N LEU A 164 -10.04 -4.12 8.63
CA LEU A 164 -11.34 -4.31 9.27
C LEU A 164 -12.42 -4.64 8.24
N LEU A 165 -12.41 -3.95 7.09
CA LEU A 165 -13.29 -4.26 5.98
C LEU A 165 -13.13 -5.72 5.52
N GLY A 166 -11.88 -6.18 5.38
CA GLY A 166 -11.60 -7.61 5.11
C GLY A 166 -12.14 -8.55 6.19
N GLN A 167 -11.98 -8.19 7.46
CA GLN A 167 -12.51 -9.02 8.56
C GLN A 167 -14.04 -9.07 8.57
N LEU A 168 -14.72 -7.99 8.19
CA LEU A 168 -16.18 -7.94 8.06
C LEU A 168 -16.65 -8.81 6.90
N THR A 169 -15.96 -8.79 5.74
CA THR A 169 -16.33 -9.66 4.62
C THR A 169 -16.22 -11.13 5.00
N ARG A 170 -15.23 -11.52 5.82
CA ARG A 170 -15.13 -12.90 6.35
C ARG A 170 -16.34 -13.32 7.18
N LYS A 171 -16.91 -12.41 8.00
CA LYS A 171 -18.08 -12.71 8.85
C LYS A 171 -19.37 -12.84 8.02
N ILE A 172 -19.51 -12.01 7.00
CA ILE A 172 -20.70 -11.97 6.12
C ILE A 172 -20.66 -13.11 5.09
N LEU A 173 -19.46 -13.49 4.65
CA LEU A 173 -19.23 -14.45 3.57
C LEU A 173 -18.44 -15.64 4.13
N SER A 174 -19.12 -16.48 4.90
CA SER A 174 -18.51 -17.55 5.70
C SER A 174 -18.44 -18.90 4.98
N SER A 175 -19.10 -19.07 3.83
CA SER A 175 -19.08 -20.34 3.11
C SER A 175 -17.80 -20.52 2.29
N THR A 176 -17.37 -21.77 2.16
CA THR A 176 -16.22 -22.22 1.35
C THR A 176 -16.25 -21.66 -0.07
N LYS A 177 -17.42 -21.71 -0.72
CA LYS A 177 -17.62 -21.19 -2.09
C LYS A 177 -17.52 -19.66 -2.16
N GLN A 178 -18.03 -18.95 -1.15
CA GLN A 178 -17.95 -17.49 -1.10
C GLN A 178 -16.51 -17.00 -0.89
N ASN A 179 -15.74 -17.66 -0.03
CA ASN A 179 -14.32 -17.34 0.16
C ASN A 179 -13.50 -17.51 -1.12
N ASP A 180 -13.79 -18.55 -1.92
CA ASP A 180 -13.15 -18.74 -3.24
C ASP A 180 -13.52 -17.63 -4.22
N ILE A 181 -14.80 -17.25 -4.27
CA ILE A 181 -15.27 -16.16 -5.13
C ILE A 181 -14.60 -14.84 -4.72
N ILE A 182 -14.50 -14.53 -3.43
CA ILE A 182 -13.84 -13.31 -2.95
C ILE A 182 -12.35 -13.32 -3.30
N ASN A 183 -11.64 -14.43 -3.07
CA ASN A 183 -10.22 -14.54 -3.42
C ASN A 183 -10.01 -14.26 -4.92
N LYS A 184 -10.87 -14.80 -5.78
CA LYS A 184 -10.85 -14.53 -7.23
C LYS A 184 -11.16 -13.07 -7.55
N ILE A 185 -12.17 -12.48 -6.92
CA ILE A 185 -12.50 -11.06 -7.10
C ILE A 185 -11.32 -10.18 -6.68
N LEU A 186 -10.74 -10.40 -5.50
CA LEU A 186 -9.60 -9.63 -5.00
C LEU A 186 -8.36 -9.81 -5.87
N ALA A 187 -8.11 -11.02 -6.37
CA ALA A 187 -7.05 -11.29 -7.32
C ALA A 187 -7.26 -10.52 -8.63
N VAL A 188 -8.48 -10.54 -9.18
CA VAL A 188 -8.82 -9.80 -10.40
C VAL A 188 -8.73 -8.30 -10.18
N LEU A 189 -9.23 -7.77 -9.05
CA LEU A 189 -9.10 -6.36 -8.71
C LEU A 189 -7.64 -5.93 -8.54
N LEU A 190 -6.81 -6.78 -7.91
CA LEU A 190 -5.38 -6.53 -7.79
C LEU A 190 -4.70 -6.53 -9.16
N LEU A 191 -5.00 -7.50 -10.02
CA LEU A 191 -4.48 -7.58 -11.39
C LEU A 191 -4.89 -6.35 -12.21
N LEU A 192 -6.18 -5.97 -12.18
CA LEU A 192 -6.68 -4.79 -12.88
C LEU A 192 -6.05 -3.50 -12.36
N SER A 193 -5.85 -3.38 -11.05
CA SER A 193 -5.15 -2.23 -10.46
C SER A 193 -3.71 -2.13 -10.97
N VAL A 194 -3.02 -3.25 -11.17
CA VAL A 194 -1.64 -3.27 -11.68
C VAL A 194 -1.60 -2.99 -13.17
N LEU A 195 -2.45 -3.64 -13.96
CA LEU A 195 -2.54 -3.40 -15.41
C LEU A 195 -2.86 -1.94 -15.71
N SER A 196 -3.79 -1.33 -14.95
CA SER A 196 -4.07 0.10 -15.03
C SER A 196 -2.83 0.95 -14.75
N ALA A 197 -2.07 0.62 -13.70
CA ALA A 197 -0.83 1.33 -13.38
C ALA A 197 0.24 1.19 -14.48
N MET A 198 0.30 0.04 -15.18
CA MET A 198 1.24 -0.17 -16.28
C MET A 198 0.99 0.72 -17.50
N PHE A 199 -0.26 1.12 -17.76
CA PHE A 199 -0.57 2.08 -18.84
C PHE A 199 -0.06 3.51 -18.55
N THR A 200 0.32 3.78 -17.30
CA THR A 200 0.81 5.09 -16.85
C THR A 200 2.34 5.12 -16.63
N LEU A 201 3.05 4.04 -16.97
CA LEU A 201 4.51 3.87 -16.83
C LEU A 201 5.33 4.21 -18.08
#